data_AF-Q0UG55-F1
#
_entry.id   AF-Q0UG55-F1
#
_cell.length_a   1.000
_cell.length_b   1.000
_cell.length_c   1.000
_cell.angle_alpha   90.00
_cell.angle_beta   90.00
_cell.angle_gamma   90.00
#
_symmetry.space_group_name_H-M   'P 1'
#
loop_
_entity.id
_entity.type
_entity.pdbx_description
1 polymer ?
#
loop_
_entity_poly.entity_id
_entity_poly.type
_entity_poly.pdbx_seq_one_letter_code
_entity_poly.pdbx_strand_id
1 'polypeptide(L)'
;MAANSGKSCVQSSSSASTSAGAFVLSYNTPTVGLGCRTGGYLIFFVVALVLLLAEIAVWWGTSPLRKHEQFHERLEQYTRRLASRHHRPKHTSLPGLASPKSTLSYMLGMIESAVTQLAMFPLRILPSKSKKKKLEATRARLKDHFATLQNLTTRNWLQRAFFTPLECFNMAWACYLIFAQTIGAFNNCACMTSTWAGVGGYLDFTQFNIANGSLVEKYWIQGTAITCVVMGLGMGYIVLEWLMQAHLSTEDYNDAMAGLRHVRRFRRFTYWVRYPSSLLASFMAKMLGTHMGRRYDDDPEPSPYVSQSDA
;
A
#
# COMPACT_ATOMS: atom_id res chain seq x y z
N MET A 1 -10.27 5.75 -15.45
CA MET A 1 -9.69 5.86 -14.09
C MET A 1 -9.86 4.61 -13.22
N ALA A 2 -10.95 3.82 -13.31
CA ALA A 2 -11.10 2.58 -12.53
C ALA A 2 -10.01 1.52 -12.78
N ALA A 3 -9.47 1.43 -14.00
CA ALA A 3 -8.41 0.46 -14.36
C ALA A 3 -7.06 0.68 -13.66
N ASN A 4 -6.74 1.90 -13.21
CA ASN A 4 -5.50 2.15 -12.45
C ASN A 4 -5.65 1.77 -10.97
N SER A 5 -6.88 1.58 -10.49
CA SER A 5 -7.15 1.29 -9.08
C SER A 5 -6.79 -0.16 -8.69
N GLY A 6 -6.85 -1.11 -9.62
CA GLY A 6 -6.47 -2.50 -9.35
C GLY A 6 -4.96 -2.76 -9.33
N LYS A 7 -4.18 -1.93 -10.04
CA LYS A 7 -2.72 -2.12 -10.18
C LYS A 7 -1.96 -1.91 -8.88
N SER A 8 -2.33 -0.88 -8.10
CA SER A 8 -1.62 -0.54 -6.86
C SER A 8 -1.75 -1.62 -5.77
N CYS A 9 -2.94 -2.20 -5.58
CA CYS A 9 -3.11 -3.26 -4.57
C CYS A 9 -2.32 -4.53 -4.90
N VAL A 10 -2.24 -4.92 -6.17
CA VAL A 10 -1.45 -6.08 -6.61
C VAL A 10 0.03 -5.85 -6.34
N GLN A 11 0.55 -4.66 -6.68
CA GLN A 11 1.97 -4.36 -6.53
C GLN A 11 2.39 -4.36 -5.05
N SER A 12 1.54 -3.84 -4.16
CA SER A 12 1.77 -3.83 -2.71
C SER A 12 1.72 -5.24 -2.09
N SER A 13 0.87 -6.14 -2.59
CA SER A 13 0.82 -7.54 -2.11
C SER A 13 2.05 -8.38 -2.48
N SER A 14 2.72 -8.05 -3.59
CA SER A 14 3.90 -8.77 -4.06
C SER A 14 5.15 -8.52 -3.20
N SER A 15 5.29 -7.33 -2.62
CA SER A 15 6.44 -6.93 -1.80
C SER A 15 6.41 -7.54 -0.39
N ALA A 16 5.24 -7.74 0.19
CA ALA A 16 5.09 -8.41 1.48
C ALA A 16 5.44 -9.91 1.43
N SER A 17 5.13 -10.56 0.31
CA SER A 17 5.38 -11.99 0.14
C SER A 17 6.88 -12.30 -0.04
N THR A 18 7.61 -11.46 -0.79
CA THR A 18 9.06 -11.61 -0.97
C THR A 18 9.85 -11.32 0.29
N SER A 19 9.42 -10.34 1.08
CA SER A 19 10.06 -9.97 2.34
C SER A 19 9.85 -11.00 3.45
N ALA A 20 8.70 -11.67 3.49
CA ALA A 20 8.48 -12.80 4.40
C ALA A 20 9.39 -14.01 4.07
N GLY A 21 9.59 -14.34 2.79
CA GLY A 21 10.51 -15.40 2.37
C GLY A 21 11.97 -15.10 2.75
N ALA A 22 12.41 -13.87 2.51
CA ALA A 22 13.73 -13.39 2.92
C ALA A 22 13.92 -13.43 4.45
N PHE A 23 12.88 -13.10 5.23
CA PHE A 23 12.90 -13.20 6.68
C PHE A 23 13.03 -14.64 7.17
N VAL A 24 12.24 -15.58 6.62
CA VAL A 24 12.29 -17.00 6.99
C VAL A 24 13.65 -17.62 6.66
N LEU A 25 14.23 -17.27 5.50
CA LEU A 25 15.60 -17.65 5.15
C LEU A 25 16.60 -17.10 6.17
N SER A 26 16.51 -15.80 6.47
CA SER A 26 17.41 -15.12 7.39
C SER A 26 17.31 -15.60 8.84
N TYR A 27 16.13 -16.06 9.26
CA TYR A 27 15.89 -16.59 10.61
C TYR A 27 16.41 -18.02 10.77
N ASN A 28 16.29 -18.85 9.72
CA ASN A 28 16.67 -20.26 9.76
C ASN A 28 18.12 -20.54 9.30
N THR A 29 18.81 -19.58 8.66
CA THR A 29 20.27 -19.68 8.50
C THR A 29 20.95 -19.32 9.82
N PRO A 30 21.60 -20.29 10.49
CA PRO A 30 22.12 -20.11 11.83
C PRO A 30 23.37 -19.22 11.79
N THR A 31 23.18 -17.92 11.91
CA THR A 31 24.15 -17.07 12.58
C THR A 31 23.56 -16.79 13.94
N VAL A 32 24.17 -17.37 14.98
CA VAL A 32 23.84 -17.15 16.39
C VAL A 32 23.63 -15.65 16.66
N GLY A 33 22.37 -15.24 16.82
CA GLY A 33 21.97 -13.87 17.19
C GLY A 33 21.27 -13.05 16.09
N LEU A 34 20.44 -12.10 16.53
CA LEU A 34 19.91 -11.00 15.70
C LEU A 34 21.05 -10.02 15.32
N GLY A 35 22.01 -10.47 14.52
CA GLY A 35 23.09 -9.63 13.99
C GLY A 35 22.56 -8.56 13.02
N CYS A 36 23.37 -7.57 12.64
CA CYS A 36 22.84 -6.44 11.85
C CYS A 36 22.23 -6.83 10.51
N ARG A 37 22.64 -7.97 9.92
CA ARG A 37 22.01 -8.50 8.71
C ARG A 37 20.55 -8.88 8.95
N THR A 38 20.32 -9.77 9.91
CA THR A 38 18.97 -10.26 10.24
C THR A 38 18.09 -9.15 10.83
N GLY A 39 18.65 -8.29 11.69
CA GLY A 39 17.97 -7.11 12.24
C GLY A 39 17.59 -6.10 11.14
N GLY A 40 18.48 -5.85 10.18
CA GLY A 40 18.20 -4.99 9.04
C GLY A 40 17.03 -5.48 8.18
N TYR A 41 16.97 -6.79 7.90
CA TYR A 41 15.84 -7.41 7.19
C TYR A 41 14.54 -7.39 8.00
N LEU A 42 14.62 -7.57 9.33
CA LEU A 42 13.45 -7.48 10.20
C LEU A 42 12.85 -6.06 10.18
N ILE A 43 13.67 -5.02 10.27
CA ILE A 43 13.21 -3.62 10.18
C ILE A 43 12.55 -3.37 8.83
N PHE A 44 13.22 -3.77 7.74
CA PHE A 44 12.67 -3.66 6.39
C PHE A 44 11.28 -4.32 6.29
N PHE A 45 11.15 -5.54 6.81
CA PHE A 45 9.90 -6.29 6.81
C PHE A 45 8.80 -5.60 7.63
N VAL A 46 9.11 -5.16 8.85
CA VAL A 46 8.15 -4.46 9.71
C VAL A 46 7.67 -3.16 9.07
N VAL A 47 8.59 -2.37 8.51
CA VAL A 47 8.25 -1.13 7.79
C VAL A 47 7.37 -1.43 6.57
N ALA A 48 7.74 -2.43 5.76
CA ALA A 48 6.94 -2.85 4.61
C ALA A 48 5.53 -3.31 5.01
N LEU A 49 5.41 -4.09 6.09
CA LEU A 49 4.13 -4.59 6.60
C LEU A 49 3.25 -3.44 7.11
N VAL A 50 3.82 -2.50 7.88
CA VAL A 50 3.09 -1.33 8.36
C VAL A 50 2.63 -0.45 7.20
N LEU A 51 3.47 -0.25 6.18
CA LEU A 51 3.09 0.48 4.97
C LEU A 51 1.94 -0.19 4.23
N LEU A 52 2.00 -1.52 4.06
CA LEU A 52 0.93 -2.30 3.43
C LEU A 52 -0.39 -2.17 4.21
N LEU A 53 -0.36 -2.35 5.53
CA LEU A 53 -1.55 -2.24 6.38
C LEU A 53 -2.13 -0.83 6.36
N ALA A 54 -1.27 0.20 6.44
CA ALA A 54 -1.68 1.58 6.34
C ALA A 54 -2.29 1.90 4.97
N GLU A 55 -1.71 1.37 3.88
CA GLU A 55 -2.27 1.48 2.54
C GLU A 55 -3.66 0.84 2.50
N ILE A 56 -3.80 -0.43 2.88
CA ILE A 56 -5.10 -1.12 2.93
C ILE A 56 -6.12 -0.33 3.76
N ALA A 57 -5.73 0.21 4.92
CA ALA A 57 -6.61 1.01 5.77
C ALA A 57 -7.06 2.32 5.10
N VAL A 58 -6.13 3.04 4.46
CA VAL A 58 -6.45 4.26 3.69
C VAL A 58 -7.37 3.94 2.53
N TRP A 59 -7.10 2.85 1.81
CA TRP A 59 -7.93 2.38 0.72
C TRP A 59 -9.33 1.99 1.17
N TRP A 60 -9.42 1.25 2.27
CA TRP A 60 -10.68 0.88 2.89
C TRP A 60 -11.48 2.12 3.30
N GLY A 61 -10.85 3.05 4.02
CA GLY A 61 -11.48 4.28 4.51
C GLY A 61 -11.85 5.29 3.41
N THR A 62 -11.10 5.34 2.32
CA THR A 62 -11.37 6.24 1.18
C THR A 62 -12.17 5.59 0.05
N SER A 63 -12.45 4.29 0.14
CA SER A 63 -13.16 3.56 -0.92
C SER A 63 -14.54 4.19 -1.19
N PRO A 64 -14.83 4.54 -2.46
CA PRO A 64 -16.12 5.13 -2.82
C PRO A 64 -17.27 4.12 -2.74
N LEU A 65 -17.00 2.81 -2.60
CA LEU A 65 -18.04 1.78 -2.50
C LEU A 65 -18.98 2.03 -1.32
N ARG A 66 -18.46 2.50 -0.18
CA ARG A 66 -19.29 2.87 0.98
C ARG A 66 -20.25 4.02 0.68
N LYS A 67 -19.89 4.89 -0.26
CA LYS A 67 -20.76 5.99 -0.70
C LYS A 67 -21.78 5.53 -1.72
N HIS A 68 -21.52 4.49 -2.50
CA HIS A 68 -22.47 4.00 -3.50
C HIS A 68 -23.64 3.27 -2.85
N GLU A 69 -23.42 2.53 -1.77
CA GLU A 69 -24.49 1.92 -0.96
C GLU A 69 -25.32 2.98 -0.24
N GLN A 70 -24.67 3.93 0.45
CA GLN A 70 -25.39 5.04 1.09
C GLN A 70 -26.11 5.94 0.08
N PHE A 71 -25.55 6.11 -1.12
CA PHE A 71 -26.22 6.82 -2.19
C PHE A 71 -27.41 6.03 -2.69
N HIS A 72 -27.31 4.72 -2.89
CA HIS A 72 -28.43 3.87 -3.29
C HIS A 72 -29.54 3.85 -2.23
N GLU A 73 -29.23 3.66 -0.95
CA GLU A 73 -30.21 3.72 0.13
C GLU A 73 -30.88 5.08 0.20
N ARG A 74 -30.13 6.18 0.05
CA ARG A 74 -30.71 7.52 0.02
C ARG A 74 -31.50 7.79 -1.24
N LEU A 75 -31.09 7.26 -2.40
CA LEU A 75 -31.86 7.36 -3.64
C LEU A 75 -33.16 6.59 -3.50
N GLU A 76 -33.13 5.42 -2.87
CA GLU A 76 -34.32 4.63 -2.59
C GLU A 76 -35.26 5.38 -1.62
N GLN A 77 -34.72 6.00 -0.57
CA GLN A 77 -35.48 6.89 0.32
C GLN A 77 -36.02 8.14 -0.41
N TYR A 78 -35.23 8.74 -1.31
CA TYR A 78 -35.66 9.89 -2.11
C TYR A 78 -36.76 9.50 -3.08
N THR A 79 -36.63 8.37 -3.78
CA THR A 79 -37.64 7.83 -4.69
C THR A 79 -38.91 7.49 -3.91
N ARG A 80 -38.82 6.87 -2.73
CA ARG A 80 -39.97 6.63 -1.83
C ARG A 80 -40.63 7.94 -1.37
N ARG A 81 -39.84 8.99 -1.07
CA ARG A 81 -40.34 10.33 -0.70
C ARG A 81 -40.94 11.09 -1.88
N LEU A 82 -40.38 10.95 -3.08
CA LEU A 82 -40.91 11.53 -4.32
C LEU A 82 -42.21 10.85 -4.75
N ALA A 83 -42.32 9.54 -4.55
CA ALA A 83 -43.57 8.81 -4.73
C ALA A 83 -44.68 9.25 -3.75
N SER A 84 -44.30 9.84 -2.60
CA SER A 84 -45.25 10.24 -1.55
C SER A 84 -45.50 11.75 -1.42
N ARG A 85 -44.73 12.65 -2.05
CA ARG A 85 -44.95 14.10 -1.92
C ARG A 85 -44.56 14.91 -3.17
N HIS A 86 -45.57 15.51 -3.79
CA HIS A 86 -45.47 16.46 -4.89
C HIS A 86 -45.07 17.87 -4.41
N HIS A 87 -43.95 18.00 -3.67
CA HIS A 87 -43.47 19.30 -3.18
C HIS A 87 -41.98 19.58 -3.43
N ARG A 88 -41.76 20.80 -3.94
CA ARG A 88 -40.56 21.37 -4.54
C ARG A 88 -39.40 21.44 -3.52
N PRO A 89 -38.21 20.86 -3.80
CA PRO A 89 -37.11 20.84 -2.85
C PRO A 89 -36.30 22.14 -2.88
N LYS A 90 -36.01 22.69 -1.68
CA LYS A 90 -34.95 23.68 -1.46
C LYS A 90 -33.63 22.96 -1.22
N HIS A 91 -32.57 23.48 -1.83
CA HIS A 91 -31.20 22.94 -1.82
C HIS A 91 -30.68 22.66 -0.40
N THR A 92 -30.40 21.38 -0.11
CA THR A 92 -29.67 20.96 1.10
C THR A 92 -28.27 20.54 0.72
N SER A 93 -27.29 21.33 1.14
CA SER A 93 -25.88 20.97 1.17
C SER A 93 -25.65 19.86 2.22
N LEU A 94 -24.89 18.83 1.82
CA LEU A 94 -24.65 17.61 2.60
C LEU A 94 -23.77 17.86 3.84
N PRO A 95 -24.28 17.66 5.08
CA PRO A 95 -23.48 17.66 6.29
C PRO A 95 -22.97 16.23 6.55
N GLY A 96 -21.67 16.06 6.78
CA GLY A 96 -21.10 14.75 7.14
C GLY A 96 -19.69 14.47 6.62
N LEU A 97 -19.17 15.31 5.72
CA LEU A 97 -17.78 15.23 5.21
C LEU A 97 -16.97 16.50 5.47
N ALA A 98 -17.50 17.46 6.23
CA ALA A 98 -16.85 18.76 6.46
C ALA A 98 -15.76 18.72 7.55
N SER A 99 -15.85 17.82 8.52
CA SER A 99 -14.92 17.76 9.65
C SER A 99 -13.46 17.39 9.29
N PRO A 100 -13.16 16.47 8.35
CA PRO A 100 -11.77 16.15 8.02
C PRO A 100 -11.12 17.11 7.00
N LYS A 101 -11.90 17.96 6.32
CA LYS A 101 -11.34 18.87 5.29
C LYS A 101 -10.60 20.05 5.91
N SER A 102 -11.10 20.61 7.00
CA SER A 102 -10.47 21.75 7.66
C SER A 102 -9.11 21.38 8.26
N THR A 103 -9.02 20.25 8.96
CA THR A 103 -7.77 19.72 9.52
C THR A 103 -6.75 19.39 8.45
N LEU A 104 -7.17 18.75 7.35
CA LEU A 104 -6.28 18.45 6.24
C LEU A 104 -5.79 19.72 5.53
N SER A 105 -6.66 20.72 5.35
CA SER A 105 -6.27 22.02 4.77
C SER A 105 -5.27 22.77 5.67
N TYR A 106 -5.40 22.67 6.99
CA TYR A 106 -4.47 23.27 7.94
C TYR A 106 -3.09 22.60 7.89
N MET A 107 -3.05 21.26 7.91
CA MET A 107 -1.81 20.50 7.77
C MET A 107 -1.11 20.78 6.43
N LEU A 108 -1.86 20.83 5.34
CA LEU A 108 -1.35 21.21 4.02
C LEU A 108 -0.75 22.62 4.03
N GLY A 109 -1.40 23.59 4.67
CA GLY A 109 -0.88 24.95 4.80
C GLY A 109 0.42 25.01 5.60
N MET A 110 0.54 24.20 6.66
CA MET A 110 1.78 24.11 7.45
C MET A 110 2.93 23.52 6.62
N ILE A 111 2.66 22.44 5.87
CA ILE A 111 3.64 21.81 4.97
C ILE A 111 4.02 22.77 3.84
N GLU A 112 3.06 23.46 3.22
CA GLU A 112 3.32 24.47 2.19
C GLU A 112 4.26 25.56 2.72
N SER A 113 4.03 26.04 3.94
CA SER A 113 4.89 27.03 4.60
C SER A 113 6.31 26.48 4.82
N ALA A 114 6.43 25.26 5.36
CA ALA A 114 7.73 24.63 5.64
C ALA A 114 8.52 24.35 4.35
N VAL A 115 7.90 23.78 3.32
CA VAL A 115 8.53 23.49 2.03
C VAL A 115 8.95 24.77 1.34
N THR A 116 8.11 25.82 1.37
CA THR A 116 8.46 27.11 0.79
C THR A 116 9.67 27.72 1.50
N GLN A 117 9.76 27.64 2.83
CA GLN A 117 10.93 28.11 3.57
C GLN A 117 12.19 27.31 3.22
N LEU A 118 12.10 25.98 3.18
CA LEU A 118 13.22 25.09 2.89
C LEU A 118 13.73 25.28 1.45
N ALA A 119 12.84 25.37 0.47
CA ALA A 119 13.20 25.59 -0.93
C ALA A 119 13.85 26.97 -1.17
N MET A 120 13.50 27.96 -0.35
CA MET A 120 14.02 29.33 -0.49
C MET A 120 15.38 29.52 0.22
N PHE A 121 15.74 28.62 1.15
CA PHE A 121 17.02 28.66 1.85
C PHE A 121 18.25 28.64 0.91
N PRO A 122 18.41 27.69 -0.04
CA PRO A 122 19.54 27.69 -0.96
C PRO A 122 19.56 28.91 -1.89
N LEU A 123 18.38 29.40 -2.30
CA LEU A 123 18.25 30.60 -3.14
C LEU A 123 18.69 31.89 -2.42
N ARG A 124 18.58 31.94 -1.08
CA ARG A 124 19.09 33.08 -0.29
C ARG A 124 20.61 33.11 -0.27
N ILE A 125 21.24 31.94 -0.17
CA ILE A 125 22.71 31.79 -0.06
C ILE A 125 23.41 32.19 -1.36
N LEU A 126 22.84 31.88 -2.53
CA LEU A 126 23.45 32.19 -3.83
C LEU A 126 23.41 33.71 -4.16
N PRO A 127 24.55 34.42 -4.31
CA PRO A 127 24.59 35.81 -4.75
C PRO A 127 24.22 35.91 -6.24
N SER A 128 23.12 36.62 -6.56
CA SER A 128 22.67 36.83 -7.93
C SER A 128 22.07 38.22 -8.08
N LYS A 129 22.35 38.90 -9.20
CA LYS A 129 21.81 40.24 -9.49
C LYS A 129 20.29 40.24 -9.73
N SER A 130 19.69 39.08 -10.04
CA SER A 130 18.26 38.91 -10.30
C SER A 130 17.48 38.14 -9.21
N LYS A 131 18.01 38.09 -7.97
CA LYS A 131 17.43 37.35 -6.83
C LYS A 131 15.93 37.58 -6.67
N LYS A 132 15.48 38.84 -6.57
CA LYS A 132 14.07 39.17 -6.28
C LYS A 132 13.10 38.58 -7.33
N LYS A 133 13.38 38.81 -8.62
CA LYS A 133 12.56 38.30 -9.72
C LYS A 133 12.52 36.76 -9.76
N LYS A 134 13.67 36.10 -9.60
CA LYS A 134 13.72 34.62 -9.56
C LYS A 134 12.98 34.04 -8.34
N LEU A 135 13.10 34.70 -7.20
CA LEU A 135 12.46 34.30 -5.95
C LEU A 135 10.93 34.38 -6.06
N GLU A 136 10.40 35.49 -6.59
CA GLU A 136 8.97 35.69 -6.82
C GLU A 136 8.42 34.71 -7.86
N ALA A 137 9.13 34.49 -8.97
CA ALA A 137 8.73 33.52 -9.98
C ALA A 137 8.69 32.08 -9.44
N THR A 138 9.67 31.70 -8.62
CA THR A 138 9.71 30.37 -7.99
C THR A 138 8.59 30.21 -6.97
N ARG A 139 8.33 31.25 -6.16
CA ARG A 139 7.21 31.25 -5.20
C ARG A 139 5.86 31.16 -5.89
N ALA A 140 5.66 31.85 -7.01
CA ALA A 140 4.42 31.78 -7.78
C ALA A 140 4.20 30.36 -8.34
N ARG A 141 5.25 29.73 -8.91
CA ARG A 141 5.18 28.34 -9.40
C ARG A 141 4.91 27.34 -8.28
N LEU A 142 5.53 27.51 -7.11
CA LEU A 142 5.26 26.67 -5.93
C LEU A 142 3.79 26.78 -5.51
N LYS A 143 3.27 28.00 -5.37
CA LYS A 143 1.86 28.23 -5.01
C LYS A 143 0.89 27.61 -6.01
N ASP A 144 1.15 27.78 -7.30
CA ASP A 144 0.32 27.18 -8.36
C ASP A 144 0.35 25.64 -8.30
N HIS A 145 1.53 25.08 -8.04
CA HIS A 145 1.67 23.64 -7.82
C HIS A 145 0.90 23.15 -6.58
N PHE A 146 0.96 23.87 -5.46
CA PHE A 146 0.20 23.55 -4.26
C PHE A 146 -1.31 23.70 -4.45
N ALA A 147 -1.77 24.72 -5.18
CA ALA A 147 -3.18 24.86 -5.55
C ALA A 147 -3.67 23.66 -6.39
N THR A 148 -2.82 23.18 -7.30
CA THR A 148 -3.10 21.96 -8.08
C THR A 148 -3.15 20.72 -7.18
N LEU A 149 -2.25 20.62 -6.19
CA LEU A 149 -2.24 19.52 -5.22
C LEU A 149 -3.45 19.55 -4.28
N GLN A 150 -3.95 20.73 -3.88
CA GLN A 150 -5.15 20.86 -3.04
C GLN A 150 -6.41 20.33 -3.73
N ASN A 151 -6.46 20.38 -5.06
CA ASN A 151 -7.56 19.81 -5.85
C ASN A 151 -7.48 18.29 -6.02
N LEU A 152 -6.39 17.64 -5.59
CA LEU A 152 -6.29 16.18 -5.64
C LEU A 152 -7.18 15.53 -4.57
N THR A 153 -7.69 14.34 -4.89
CA THR A 153 -8.36 13.50 -3.89
C THR A 153 -7.40 13.18 -2.75
N THR A 154 -7.92 13.13 -1.52
CA THR A 154 -7.12 12.82 -0.32
C THR A 154 -6.30 11.54 -0.49
N ARG A 155 -6.84 10.55 -1.22
CA ARG A 155 -6.14 9.33 -1.58
C ARG A 155 -4.92 9.57 -2.46
N ASN A 156 -5.05 10.32 -3.55
CA ASN A 156 -3.91 10.63 -4.43
C ASN A 156 -2.85 11.44 -3.69
N TRP A 157 -3.29 12.33 -2.80
CA TRP A 157 -2.39 13.10 -1.96
C TRP A 157 -1.59 12.20 -1.03
N LEU A 158 -2.25 11.33 -0.26
CA LEU A 158 -1.60 10.46 0.71
C LEU A 158 -0.69 9.43 0.03
N GLN A 159 -1.10 8.91 -1.12
CA GLN A 159 -0.26 8.06 -1.96
C GLN A 159 1.03 8.75 -2.38
N ARG A 160 0.94 9.97 -2.93
CA ARG A 160 2.11 10.66 -3.48
C ARG A 160 2.99 11.32 -2.42
N ALA A 161 2.41 11.82 -1.35
CA ALA A 161 3.12 12.59 -0.32
C ALA A 161 3.66 11.72 0.83
N PHE A 162 3.01 10.60 1.15
CA PHE A 162 3.38 9.76 2.29
C PHE A 162 3.85 8.37 1.86
N PHE A 163 3.04 7.62 1.08
CA PHE A 163 3.40 6.26 0.71
C PHE A 163 4.58 6.21 -0.25
N THR A 164 4.59 7.00 -1.34
CA THR A 164 5.69 6.97 -2.31
C THR A 164 7.06 7.29 -1.70
N PRO A 165 7.24 8.34 -0.87
CA PRO A 165 8.53 8.59 -0.24
C PRO A 165 8.95 7.48 0.72
N LEU A 166 8.02 6.91 1.49
CA LEU A 166 8.32 5.81 2.41
C LEU A 166 8.67 4.52 1.67
N GLU A 167 7.99 4.23 0.56
CA GLU A 167 8.35 3.13 -0.34
C GLU A 167 9.73 3.33 -0.94
N CYS A 168 10.07 4.54 -1.41
CA CYS A 168 11.40 4.88 -1.91
C CYS A 168 12.47 4.70 -0.83
N PHE A 169 12.21 5.14 0.41
CA PHE A 169 13.13 4.96 1.52
C PHE A 169 13.31 3.49 1.87
N ASN A 170 12.22 2.73 1.93
CA ASN A 170 12.24 1.29 2.21
C ASN A 170 13.00 0.52 1.11
N MET A 171 12.83 0.93 -0.16
CA MET A 171 13.58 0.39 -1.29
C MET A 171 15.07 0.75 -1.21
N ALA A 172 15.42 1.99 -0.89
CA ALA A 172 16.80 2.40 -0.69
C ALA A 172 17.47 1.62 0.45
N TRP A 173 16.73 1.36 1.54
CA TRP A 173 17.17 0.51 2.64
C TRP A 173 17.42 -0.94 2.20
N ALA A 174 16.51 -1.53 1.41
CA ALA A 174 16.70 -2.86 0.84
C ALA A 174 17.94 -2.94 -0.07
N CYS A 175 18.11 -1.96 -0.96
CA CYS A 175 19.30 -1.86 -1.80
C CYS A 175 20.58 -1.74 -0.97
N TYR A 176 20.56 -0.95 0.10
CA TYR A 176 21.67 -0.84 1.05
C TYR A 176 22.00 -2.20 1.68
N LEU A 177 21.02 -2.96 2.16
CA LEU A 177 21.23 -4.28 2.75
C LEU A 177 21.86 -5.26 1.75
N ILE A 178 21.35 -5.28 0.51
CA ILE A 178 21.91 -6.13 -0.55
C ILE A 178 23.35 -5.72 -0.84
N PHE A 179 23.61 -4.43 -1.04
CA PHE A 179 24.95 -3.93 -1.34
C PHE A 179 25.94 -4.23 -0.21
N ALA A 180 25.57 -3.91 1.03
CA ALA A 180 26.37 -4.19 2.22
C ALA A 180 26.65 -5.69 2.39
N GLN A 181 25.70 -6.55 2.03
CA GLN A 181 25.93 -8.00 2.02
C GLN A 181 26.90 -8.41 0.90
N THR A 182 26.76 -7.88 -0.32
CA THR A 182 27.64 -8.24 -1.46
C THR A 182 29.10 -7.85 -1.23
N ILE A 183 29.36 -6.74 -0.56
CA ILE A 183 30.72 -6.29 -0.23
C ILE A 183 31.27 -6.94 1.06
N GLY A 184 30.46 -7.76 1.75
CA GLY A 184 30.84 -8.37 3.02
C GLY A 184 30.93 -7.39 4.19
N ALA A 185 30.28 -6.23 4.14
CA ALA A 185 30.33 -5.23 5.22
C ALA A 185 29.74 -5.75 6.55
N PHE A 186 28.87 -6.76 6.47
CA PHE A 186 28.33 -7.44 7.66
C PHE A 186 29.24 -8.51 8.25
N ASN A 187 30.39 -8.81 7.63
CA ASN A 187 31.34 -9.81 8.14
C ASN A 187 32.35 -9.23 9.14
N ASN A 188 32.07 -8.08 9.74
CA ASN A 188 32.91 -7.52 10.79
C ASN A 188 32.49 -8.05 12.17
N CYS A 189 33.46 -8.16 13.09
CA CYS A 189 33.20 -8.65 14.45
C CYS A 189 32.13 -7.81 15.14
N ALA A 190 32.14 -6.49 14.95
CA ALA A 190 31.18 -5.57 15.55
C ALA A 190 29.73 -5.92 15.17
N CYS A 191 29.48 -6.32 13.92
CA CYS A 191 28.15 -6.63 13.44
C CYS A 191 27.71 -8.05 13.82
N MET A 192 28.63 -9.00 13.80
CA MET A 192 28.32 -10.38 14.21
C MET A 192 28.09 -10.50 15.72
N THR A 193 28.77 -9.68 16.53
CA THR A 193 28.52 -9.62 18.00
C THR A 193 27.47 -8.58 18.39
N SER A 194 27.02 -7.73 17.45
CA SER A 194 25.98 -6.73 17.70
C SER A 194 24.68 -7.40 18.07
N THR A 195 24.28 -7.28 19.33
CA THR A 195 22.92 -7.59 19.76
C THR A 195 22.06 -6.35 19.65
N TRP A 196 21.15 -6.38 18.68
CA TRP A 196 20.00 -5.48 18.68
C TRP A 196 19.09 -5.66 19.92
N ALA A 197 19.28 -6.74 20.70
CA ALA A 197 18.49 -7.09 21.89
C ALA A 197 19.22 -6.90 23.25
N GLY A 198 20.30 -6.13 23.32
CA GLY A 198 20.89 -5.65 24.58
C GLY A 198 21.71 -6.63 25.44
N VAL A 199 21.68 -7.95 25.18
CA VAL A 199 22.34 -8.95 26.05
C VAL A 199 23.71 -9.45 25.55
N GLY A 200 24.24 -8.92 24.44
CA GLY A 200 25.52 -9.35 23.87
C GLY A 200 25.44 -10.71 23.16
N GLY A 201 25.98 -10.78 21.95
CA GLY A 201 25.93 -11.98 21.12
C GLY A 201 27.22 -12.76 21.30
N TYR A 202 27.14 -14.05 21.62
CA TYR A 202 28.32 -14.91 21.64
C TYR A 202 28.68 -15.33 20.22
N LEU A 203 29.93 -15.07 19.82
CA LEU A 203 30.47 -15.51 18.54
C LEU A 203 31.47 -16.65 18.78
N ASP A 204 31.16 -17.82 18.23
CA ASP A 204 32.08 -18.95 18.22
C ASP A 204 33.00 -18.87 16.98
N PHE A 205 34.26 -18.51 17.21
CA PHE A 205 35.28 -18.44 16.16
C PHE A 205 35.61 -19.81 15.53
N THR A 206 35.21 -20.91 16.13
CA THR A 206 35.46 -22.25 15.58
C THR A 206 34.40 -22.69 14.56
N GLN A 207 33.20 -22.11 14.62
CA GLN A 207 32.05 -22.49 13.77
C GLN A 207 31.52 -21.37 12.88
N PHE A 208 32.02 -20.14 12.97
CA PHE A 208 31.43 -18.99 12.26
C PHE A 208 31.35 -19.13 10.73
N ASN A 209 32.20 -19.95 10.10
CA ASN A 209 32.22 -20.16 8.66
C ASN A 209 32.01 -21.62 8.23
N ILE A 210 31.67 -22.51 9.19
CA ILE A 210 31.54 -23.94 8.92
C ILE A 210 30.20 -24.42 9.47
N ALA A 211 29.20 -24.49 8.60
CA ALA A 211 27.91 -25.09 8.91
C ALA A 211 27.95 -26.59 8.61
N ASN A 212 28.51 -27.40 9.53
CA ASN A 212 28.57 -28.86 9.37
C ASN A 212 27.21 -29.58 9.56
N GLY A 213 26.14 -28.84 9.86
CA GLY A 213 24.81 -29.41 10.04
C GLY A 213 24.11 -29.67 8.71
N SER A 214 23.79 -30.93 8.41
CA SER A 214 22.97 -31.32 7.23
C SER A 214 21.57 -30.66 7.22
N LEU A 215 21.11 -30.13 8.36
CA LEU A 215 19.90 -29.34 8.48
C LEU A 215 20.02 -27.97 7.79
N VAL A 216 21.19 -27.34 7.80
CA VAL A 216 21.39 -25.99 7.24
C VAL A 216 21.19 -26.00 5.73
N GLU A 217 21.75 -27.00 5.06
CA GLU A 217 21.56 -27.22 3.63
C GLU A 217 20.07 -27.39 3.29
N LYS A 218 19.34 -28.22 4.06
CA LYS A 218 17.91 -28.45 3.87
C LYS A 218 17.09 -27.17 4.02
N TYR A 219 17.34 -26.38 5.07
CA TYR A 219 16.64 -25.11 5.29
C TYR A 219 16.96 -24.08 4.21
N TRP A 220 18.21 -24.03 3.74
CA TRP A 220 18.62 -23.13 2.66
C TRP A 220 17.94 -23.47 1.34
N ILE A 221 17.90 -24.76 0.95
CA ILE A 221 17.20 -25.22 -0.25
C ILE A 221 15.71 -24.91 -0.13
N GLN A 222 15.09 -25.23 1.01
CA GLN A 222 13.66 -24.98 1.23
C GLN A 222 13.33 -23.48 1.15
N GLY A 223 14.08 -22.63 1.85
CA GLY A 223 13.85 -21.19 1.85
C GLY A 223 14.06 -20.55 0.48
N THR A 224 15.10 -20.98 -0.25
CA THR A 224 15.37 -20.51 -1.62
C THR A 224 14.26 -20.93 -2.57
N ALA A 225 13.86 -22.21 -2.52
CA ALA A 225 12.77 -22.73 -3.36
C ALA A 225 11.46 -21.97 -3.12
N ILE A 226 11.06 -21.79 -1.85
CA ILE A 226 9.84 -21.04 -1.49
C ILE A 226 9.93 -19.60 -2.03
N THR A 227 11.04 -18.91 -1.79
CA THR A 227 11.21 -17.51 -2.21
C THR A 227 11.19 -17.36 -3.73
N CYS A 228 11.90 -18.22 -4.46
CA CYS A 228 11.90 -18.22 -5.93
C CYS A 228 10.52 -18.52 -6.51
N VAL A 229 9.79 -19.48 -5.94
CA VAL A 229 8.43 -19.82 -6.40
C VAL A 229 7.49 -18.66 -6.14
N VAL A 230 7.45 -18.11 -4.93
CA VAL A 230 6.55 -17.00 -4.56
C VAL A 230 6.84 -15.75 -5.40
N MET A 231 8.11 -15.39 -5.53
CA MET A 231 8.53 -14.25 -6.35
C MET A 231 8.24 -14.46 -7.84
N GLY A 232 8.52 -15.66 -8.36
CA GLY A 232 8.23 -16.03 -9.75
C GLY A 232 6.74 -15.99 -10.06
N LEU A 233 5.89 -16.49 -9.17
CA LEU A 233 4.44 -16.40 -9.30
C LEU A 233 3.95 -14.94 -9.23
N GLY A 234 4.47 -14.14 -8.30
CA GLY A 234 4.13 -12.72 -8.18
C GLY A 234 4.51 -11.92 -9.42
N MET A 235 5.73 -12.10 -9.93
CA MET A 235 6.20 -11.44 -11.15
C MET A 235 5.42 -11.91 -12.38
N GLY A 236 5.18 -13.21 -12.50
CA GLY A 236 4.36 -13.79 -13.56
C GLY A 236 2.95 -13.19 -13.59
N TYR A 237 2.33 -13.00 -12.41
CA TYR A 237 1.02 -12.36 -12.29
C TYR A 237 1.06 -10.90 -12.76
N ILE A 238 2.04 -10.11 -12.33
CA ILE A 238 2.19 -8.69 -12.73
C ILE A 238 2.35 -8.58 -14.25
N VAL A 239 3.21 -9.42 -14.85
CA VAL A 239 3.41 -9.46 -16.30
C VAL A 239 2.12 -9.84 -17.02
N LEU A 240 1.37 -10.82 -16.51
CA LEU A 240 0.11 -11.26 -17.10
C LEU A 240 -0.96 -10.15 -17.04
N GLU A 241 -1.08 -9.43 -15.93
CA GLU A 241 -1.95 -8.25 -15.82
C GLU A 241 -1.53 -7.13 -16.78
N TRP A 242 -0.24 -6.86 -16.88
CA TRP A 242 0.29 -5.87 -17.81
C TRP A 242 -0.04 -6.22 -19.26
N LEU A 243 0.19 -7.47 -19.68
CA LEU A 243 -0.15 -7.96 -21.02
C LEU A 243 -1.65 -7.83 -21.34
N MET A 244 -2.53 -8.08 -20.36
CA MET A 244 -3.97 -7.91 -20.58
C MET A 244 -4.38 -6.45 -20.76
N GLN A 245 -3.60 -5.50 -20.24
CA GLN A 245 -3.93 -4.08 -20.25
C GLN A 245 -3.12 -3.26 -21.26
N ALA A 246 -2.11 -3.86 -21.90
CA ALA A 246 -1.25 -3.20 -22.88
C ALA A 246 -2.01 -2.63 -24.09
N HIS A 247 -3.13 -3.23 -24.50
CA HIS A 247 -3.97 -2.71 -25.58
C HIS A 247 -4.61 -1.33 -25.30
N LEU A 248 -4.59 -0.85 -24.05
CA LEU A 248 -5.11 0.47 -23.69
C LEU A 248 -4.09 1.60 -23.93
N SER A 249 -2.83 1.28 -24.23
CA SER A 249 -1.80 2.28 -24.51
C SER A 249 -1.59 2.57 -25.99
N THR A 250 -2.30 1.91 -26.90
CA THR A 250 -2.24 2.18 -28.34
C THR A 250 -3.15 3.34 -28.71
N GLU A 251 -2.62 4.33 -29.43
CA GLU A 251 -3.36 5.52 -29.87
C GLU A 251 -4.27 5.23 -31.09
N ASP A 252 -3.86 4.32 -31.98
CA ASP A 252 -4.68 3.88 -33.10
C ASP A 252 -5.81 2.95 -32.64
N TYR A 253 -7.04 3.34 -32.98
CA TYR A 253 -8.26 2.61 -32.64
C TYR A 253 -8.32 1.20 -33.26
N ASN A 254 -7.85 1.04 -34.49
CA ASN A 254 -7.90 -0.25 -35.20
C ASN A 254 -6.96 -1.26 -34.55
N ASP A 255 -5.75 -0.82 -34.18
CA ASP A 255 -4.77 -1.63 -33.45
C ASP A 255 -5.24 -1.94 -32.03
N ALA A 256 -5.86 -0.96 -31.35
CA ALA A 256 -6.48 -1.19 -30.05
C ALA A 256 -7.57 -2.28 -30.12
N MET A 257 -8.38 -2.26 -31.19
CA MET A 257 -9.43 -3.24 -31.42
C MET A 257 -8.86 -4.63 -31.74
N ALA A 258 -7.79 -4.71 -32.54
CA ALA A 258 -7.08 -5.95 -32.80
C ALA A 258 -6.46 -6.51 -31.50
N GLY A 259 -5.82 -5.66 -30.69
CA GLY A 259 -5.29 -5.98 -29.37
C GLY A 259 -6.38 -6.53 -28.44
N LEU A 260 -7.55 -5.91 -28.40
CA LEU A 260 -8.69 -6.38 -27.59
C LEU A 260 -9.14 -7.80 -27.97
N ARG A 261 -9.15 -8.14 -29.27
CA ARG A 261 -9.48 -9.51 -29.72
C ARG A 261 -8.43 -10.52 -29.25
N HIS A 262 -7.14 -10.17 -29.31
CA HIS A 262 -6.06 -11.03 -28.82
C HIS A 262 -6.15 -11.22 -27.30
N VAL A 263 -6.37 -10.14 -26.54
CA VAL A 263 -6.55 -10.19 -25.08
C VAL A 263 -7.75 -11.06 -24.71
N ARG A 264 -8.85 -11.03 -25.45
CA ARG A 264 -10.01 -11.92 -25.20
C ARG A 264 -9.69 -13.40 -25.44
N ARG A 265 -8.85 -13.74 -26.42
CA ARG A 265 -8.37 -15.13 -26.62
C ARG A 265 -7.41 -15.54 -25.52
N PHE A 266 -6.43 -14.68 -25.24
CA PHE A 266 -5.44 -14.91 -24.18
C PHE A 266 -6.11 -15.05 -22.80
N ARG A 267 -7.14 -14.26 -22.51
CA ARG A 267 -7.94 -14.36 -21.28
C ARG A 267 -8.68 -15.68 -21.16
N ARG A 268 -9.18 -16.23 -22.28
CA ARG A 268 -9.78 -17.57 -22.29
C ARG A 268 -8.73 -18.64 -22.02
N PHE A 269 -7.54 -18.51 -22.62
CA PHE A 269 -6.45 -19.45 -22.40
C PHE A 269 -5.91 -19.42 -20.95
N THR A 270 -5.75 -18.22 -20.39
CA THR A 270 -5.26 -18.03 -19.00
C THR A 270 -6.34 -18.16 -17.94
N TYR A 271 -7.60 -18.43 -18.31
CA TYR A 271 -8.69 -18.56 -17.36
C TYR A 271 -8.45 -19.68 -16.34
N TRP A 272 -7.85 -20.80 -16.79
CA TRP A 272 -7.56 -21.93 -15.93
C TRP A 272 -6.52 -21.60 -14.84
N VAL A 273 -5.55 -20.73 -15.14
CA VAL A 273 -4.56 -20.25 -14.16
C VAL A 273 -5.20 -19.33 -13.12
N ARG A 274 -6.19 -18.53 -13.51
CA ARG A 274 -6.92 -17.63 -12.59
C ARG A 274 -7.92 -18.35 -11.70
N TYR A 275 -8.52 -19.44 -12.17
CA TYR A 275 -9.51 -20.21 -11.44
C TYR A 275 -9.11 -20.58 -9.99
N PRO A 276 -7.91 -21.16 -9.73
CA PRO A 276 -7.49 -21.47 -8.36
C PRO A 276 -7.32 -20.22 -7.49
N SER A 277 -6.85 -19.10 -8.05
CA SER A 277 -6.73 -17.85 -7.29
C SER A 277 -8.08 -17.28 -6.87
N SER A 278 -9.09 -17.35 -7.74
CA SER A 278 -10.46 -16.96 -7.39
C SER A 278 -11.07 -17.90 -6.35
N LEU A 279 -10.81 -19.21 -6.46
CA LEU A 279 -11.25 -20.20 -5.47
C LEU A 279 -10.63 -19.94 -4.09
N LEU A 280 -9.32 -19.67 -4.05
CA LEU A 280 -8.61 -19.32 -2.83
C LEU A 280 -9.16 -18.04 -2.21
N ALA A 281 -9.40 -17.00 -3.01
CA ALA A 281 -9.99 -15.75 -2.53
C ALA A 281 -11.41 -15.95 -1.98
N SER A 282 -12.26 -16.72 -2.67
CA SER A 282 -13.59 -17.09 -2.19
C SER A 282 -13.53 -17.92 -0.91
N PHE A 283 -12.58 -18.85 -0.79
CA PHE A 283 -12.37 -19.65 0.41
C PHE A 283 -11.95 -18.78 1.60
N MET A 284 -10.97 -17.88 1.41
CA MET A 284 -10.52 -16.93 2.42
C MET A 284 -11.67 -16.00 2.85
N ALA A 285 -12.43 -15.47 1.90
CA ALA A 285 -13.59 -14.63 2.19
C ALA A 285 -14.65 -15.38 3.01
N LYS A 286 -14.89 -16.66 2.70
CA LYS A 286 -15.82 -17.50 3.48
C LYS A 286 -15.32 -17.75 4.90
N MET A 287 -14.03 -18.08 5.07
CA MET A 287 -13.39 -18.27 6.38
C MET A 287 -13.43 -17.00 7.25
N LEU A 288 -13.16 -15.84 6.65
CA LEU A 288 -13.24 -14.54 7.33
C LEU A 288 -14.69 -14.16 7.66
N GLY A 289 -15.63 -14.41 6.74
CA GLY A 289 -17.05 -14.13 6.93
C GLY A 289 -17.68 -14.96 8.04
N THR A 290 -17.34 -16.25 8.15
CA THR A 290 -17.79 -17.10 9.26
C THR A 290 -17.31 -16.60 10.62
N HIS A 291 -16.17 -15.92 10.67
CA HIS A 291 -15.66 -15.32 11.91
C HIS A 291 -16.33 -14.00 12.28
N MET A 292 -16.79 -13.20 11.30
CA MET A 292 -17.52 -11.95 11.59
C MET A 292 -19.01 -12.16 11.83
N GLY A 293 -19.66 -13.12 11.18
CA GLY A 293 -21.09 -13.40 11.37
C GLY A 293 -21.45 -13.79 12.81
N ARG A 294 -20.52 -14.43 13.53
CA ARG A 294 -20.74 -14.85 14.93
C ARG A 294 -20.79 -13.68 15.94
N ARG A 295 -20.55 -12.44 15.52
CA ARG A 295 -20.49 -11.28 16.42
C ARG A 295 -21.74 -10.39 16.37
N TYR A 296 -22.69 -10.67 15.49
CA TYR A 296 -23.90 -9.84 15.29
C TYR A 296 -25.18 -10.49 15.83
N ASP A 297 -25.18 -11.80 16.10
CA ASP A 297 -26.36 -12.53 16.59
C ASP A 297 -26.54 -12.47 18.13
N ASP A 298 -25.64 -11.79 18.86
CA ASP A 298 -25.73 -11.65 20.32
C ASP A 298 -26.34 -10.29 20.77
N ASP A 299 -26.74 -9.42 19.85
CA ASP A 299 -27.47 -8.21 20.23
C ASP A 299 -28.95 -8.56 20.44
N PRO A 300 -29.49 -8.47 21.67
CA PRO A 300 -30.88 -8.79 21.94
C PRO A 300 -31.78 -7.86 21.12
N GLU A 301 -32.67 -8.48 20.36
CA GLU A 301 -33.69 -7.83 19.55
C GLU A 301 -34.37 -6.74 20.40
N PRO A 302 -34.35 -5.45 19.98
CA PRO A 302 -34.97 -4.40 20.76
C PRO A 302 -36.47 -4.66 20.84
N SER A 303 -36.92 -4.92 22.07
CA SER A 303 -38.31 -5.18 22.42
C SER A 303 -39.25 -4.20 21.71
N PRO A 304 -40.31 -4.70 21.05
CA PRO A 304 -41.25 -3.85 20.33
C PRO A 304 -41.85 -2.84 21.31
N TYR A 305 -41.62 -1.56 21.02
CA TYR A 305 -42.23 -0.44 21.72
C TYR A 305 -43.75 -0.63 21.80
N VAL A 306 -44.22 -0.86 23.02
CA VAL A 306 -45.64 -0.79 23.38
C VAL A 306 -46.11 0.62 23.07
N SER A 307 -46.95 0.73 22.04
CA SER A 307 -47.65 1.97 21.70
C SER A 307 -48.74 2.16 22.75
N GLN A 308 -48.39 2.88 23.82
CA GLN A 308 -49.33 3.26 24.86
C GLN A 308 -50.19 4.42 24.34
N SER A 309 -51.37 4.06 23.82
CA SER A 309 -52.46 4.97 23.52
C SER A 309 -53.29 5.17 24.80
N ASP A 310 -53.10 6.27 25.50
CA ASP A 310 -53.97 6.70 26.59
C ASP A 310 -54.56 8.08 26.26
N ALA A 311 -55.91 8.07 26.20
CA ALA A 311 -56.93 9.12 26.45
C ALA A 311 -56.69 10.58 26.05
#